data_AF-A0A5C3Q0K8-F1
#
_entry.id   AF-A0A5C3Q0K8-F1
#
_cell.length_a   1.000
_cell.length_b   1.000
_cell.length_c   1.000
_cell.angle_alpha   90.00
_cell.angle_beta   90.00
_cell.angle_gamma   90.00
#
_symmetry.space_group_name_H-M   'P 1'
#
loop_
_entity.id
_entity.type
_entity.pdbx_description
1 polymer ?
#
loop_
_entity_poly.entity_id
_entity_poly.type
_entity_poly.pdbx_seq_one_letter_code
_entity_poly.pdbx_strand_id
1 'polypeptide(L)'
;MSSDTPDAASFESIDYGKLLAIQGDLMTIMGEDVQFSVKIASAELLIYGIYLLLVGVAMHSLIHQPRSRLIRTWLLIASLVLTFLAVTTSCGADLALLLSTIQTHFIANAHLPLDERVTRYFSGSEHYSLPGVLRVIVSTNGNTGLVVTYKCPFLPKFIVNDILAVWRALSTWHSGWKISIGSSLFMLIYWSGGLWFVTIIMALQDPEKYSFAADPSDPFSRMSSAASWLSIAANALATAMMAYTAHIHSYLDTVLFSSVTTVLVAMYVPLLVIIVHYGYSMGERISVRPPYSASIIVADGADQKDILQV
;
A
#
# COMPACT_ATOMS: atom_id res chain seq x y z
N MET A 1 -13.47 -42.27 58.16
CA MET A 1 -12.45 -42.16 57.10
C MET A 1 -13.04 -42.81 55.85
N SER A 2 -13.77 -42.02 55.05
CA SER A 2 -14.28 -42.42 53.73
C SER A 2 -13.16 -42.16 52.73
N SER A 3 -12.75 -43.20 52.03
CA SER A 3 -11.74 -43.16 50.97
C SER A 3 -12.46 -42.83 49.66
N ASP A 4 -12.71 -41.55 49.41
CA ASP A 4 -13.24 -41.08 48.14
C ASP A 4 -12.08 -41.05 47.13
N THR A 5 -11.85 -42.19 46.48
CA THR A 5 -11.00 -42.26 45.29
C THR A 5 -11.74 -41.53 44.17
N PRO A 6 -11.17 -40.47 43.57
CA PRO A 6 -11.81 -39.79 42.45
C PRO A 6 -12.00 -40.82 41.33
N ASP A 7 -13.26 -40.99 40.92
CA ASP A 7 -13.62 -41.82 39.79
C ASP A 7 -12.71 -41.46 38.62
N ALA A 8 -12.08 -42.47 38.03
CA ALA A 8 -11.20 -42.33 36.89
C ALA A 8 -11.95 -41.56 35.81
N ALA A 9 -11.70 -40.25 35.78
CA ALA A 9 -12.36 -39.31 34.90
C ALA A 9 -12.28 -39.89 33.49
N SER A 10 -13.45 -40.08 32.89
CA SER A 10 -13.60 -40.50 31.51
C SER A 10 -12.82 -39.53 30.65
N PHE A 11 -11.60 -39.92 30.26
CA PHE A 11 -10.84 -39.21 29.24
C PHE A 11 -11.69 -39.24 27.99
N GLU A 12 -12.41 -38.13 27.74
CA GLU A 12 -13.07 -37.87 26.49
C GLU A 12 -12.04 -38.10 25.39
N SER A 13 -12.28 -39.11 24.56
CA SER A 13 -11.37 -39.45 23.47
C SER A 13 -11.23 -38.21 22.59
N ILE A 14 -10.03 -37.64 22.54
CA ILE A 14 -9.71 -36.51 21.67
C ILE A 14 -10.12 -36.89 20.25
N ASP A 15 -11.05 -36.15 19.68
CA ASP A 15 -11.50 -36.33 18.31
C ASP A 15 -10.42 -35.81 17.35
N TYR A 16 -9.46 -36.68 17.03
CA TYR A 16 -8.38 -36.38 16.10
C TYR A 16 -8.89 -35.91 14.73
N GLY A 17 -10.11 -36.30 14.33
CA GLY A 17 -10.73 -35.84 13.09
C GLY A 17 -10.98 -34.33 13.10
N LYS A 18 -11.48 -33.80 14.21
CA LYS A 18 -11.68 -32.35 14.39
C LYS A 18 -10.37 -31.58 14.40
N LEU A 19 -9.33 -32.11 15.08
CA LEU A 19 -8.03 -31.46 15.14
C LEU A 19 -7.41 -31.33 13.74
N LEU A 20 -7.50 -32.39 12.93
CA LEU A 20 -6.96 -32.42 11.58
C LEU A 20 -7.73 -31.47 10.64
N ALA A 21 -9.04 -31.34 10.82
CA ALA A 21 -9.86 -30.37 10.08
C ALA A 21 -9.45 -28.92 10.40
N ILE A 22 -9.28 -28.58 11.68
CA ILE A 22 -8.83 -27.23 12.11
C ILE A 22 -7.45 -26.91 11.53
N GLN A 23 -6.53 -27.88 11.55
CA GLN A 23 -5.20 -27.72 10.95
C GLN A 23 -5.24 -27.49 9.44
N GLY A 24 -6.14 -28.20 8.73
CA GLY A 24 -6.38 -28.00 7.31
C GLY A 24 -6.90 -26.60 6.98
N ASP A 25 -7.86 -26.11 7.76
CA ASP A 25 -8.42 -24.76 7.59
C ASP A 25 -7.36 -23.68 7.83
N LEU A 26 -6.53 -23.81 8.87
CA LEU A 26 -5.45 -22.85 9.17
C LEU A 26 -4.40 -22.80 8.05
N MET A 27 -4.01 -23.95 7.50
CA MET A 27 -3.11 -24.01 6.35
C MET A 27 -3.70 -23.36 5.11
N THR A 28 -5.00 -23.50 4.92
CA THR A 28 -5.72 -22.87 3.80
C THR A 28 -5.69 -21.34 3.93
N ILE A 29 -5.97 -20.80 5.13
CA ILE A 29 -5.90 -19.36 5.41
C ILE A 29 -4.49 -18.80 5.17
N MET A 30 -3.46 -19.50 5.65
CA MET A 30 -2.07 -19.09 5.41
C MET A 30 -1.70 -19.13 3.91
N GLY A 31 -2.20 -20.13 3.19
CA GLY A 31 -2.00 -20.26 1.74
C GLY A 31 -2.66 -19.13 0.96
N GLU A 32 -3.89 -18.75 1.34
CA GLU A 32 -4.63 -17.63 0.75
C GLU A 32 -3.90 -16.29 0.95
N ASP A 33 -3.36 -16.04 2.15
CA ASP A 33 -2.61 -14.81 2.47
C ASP A 33 -1.32 -14.69 1.66
N VAL A 34 -0.55 -15.78 1.52
CA VAL A 34 0.64 -15.82 0.66
C VAL A 34 0.24 -15.62 -0.81
N GLN A 35 -0.82 -16.28 -1.27
CA GLN A 35 -1.28 -16.13 -2.65
C GLN A 35 -1.68 -14.69 -2.94
N PHE A 36 -2.36 -14.03 -1.99
CA PHE A 36 -2.74 -12.62 -2.09
C PHE A 36 -1.52 -11.71 -2.13
N SER A 37 -0.55 -11.93 -1.24
CA SER A 37 0.70 -11.17 -1.20
C SER A 37 1.53 -11.32 -2.49
N VAL A 38 1.57 -12.51 -3.08
CA VAL A 38 2.21 -12.76 -4.38
C VAL A 38 1.48 -12.00 -5.50
N LYS A 39 0.14 -11.97 -5.51
CA LYS A 39 -0.63 -11.19 -6.49
C LYS A 39 -0.30 -9.70 -6.39
N ILE A 40 -0.23 -9.15 -5.17
CA ILE A 40 0.16 -7.74 -4.94
C ILE A 40 1.57 -7.49 -5.47
N ALA A 41 2.56 -8.28 -5.05
CA ALA A 41 3.94 -8.09 -5.48
C ALA A 41 4.10 -8.21 -7.01
N SER A 42 3.33 -9.10 -7.66
CA SER A 42 3.33 -9.23 -9.11
C SER A 42 2.75 -8.01 -9.83
N ALA A 43 1.67 -7.42 -9.29
CA ALA A 43 1.07 -6.20 -9.82
C ALA A 43 2.02 -4.99 -9.64
N GLU A 44 2.65 -4.88 -8.47
CA GLU A 44 3.66 -3.85 -8.20
C GLU A 44 4.86 -3.97 -9.13
N LEU A 45 5.37 -5.18 -9.36
CA LEU A 45 6.48 -5.42 -10.28
C LEU A 45 6.13 -5.06 -11.73
N LEU A 46 4.89 -5.35 -12.15
CA LEU A 46 4.39 -4.97 -13.48
C LEU A 46 4.31 -3.45 -13.63
N ILE A 47 3.76 -2.74 -12.63
CA ILE A 47 3.71 -1.28 -12.61
C ILE A 47 5.12 -0.68 -12.58
N TYR A 48 6.03 -1.27 -11.80
CA TYR A 48 7.44 -0.88 -11.74
C TYR A 48 8.13 -1.02 -13.09
N GLY A 49 7.88 -2.11 -13.83
CA GLY A 49 8.40 -2.30 -15.18
C GLY A 49 7.93 -1.22 -16.16
N ILE A 50 6.65 -0.83 -16.09
CA ILE A 50 6.11 0.30 -16.87
C ILE A 50 6.81 1.61 -16.49
N TYR A 51 6.96 1.86 -15.20
CA TYR A 51 7.64 3.05 -14.69
C TYR A 51 9.11 3.13 -15.16
N LEU A 52 9.84 2.02 -15.16
CA LEU A 52 11.21 1.92 -15.66
C LEU A 52 11.29 2.34 -17.14
N LEU A 53 10.36 1.87 -17.98
CA LEU A 53 10.29 2.27 -19.39
C LEU A 53 10.05 3.77 -19.54
N LEU A 54 9.12 4.34 -18.76
CA LEU A 54 8.83 5.78 -18.79
C LEU A 54 10.04 6.62 -18.36
N VAL A 55 10.76 6.20 -17.31
CA VAL A 55 12.01 6.84 -16.87
C VAL A 55 13.06 6.77 -17.98
N GLY A 56 13.21 5.62 -18.65
CA GLY A 56 14.13 5.46 -19.78
C GLY A 56 13.82 6.39 -20.95
N VAL A 57 12.55 6.48 -21.36
CA VAL A 57 12.10 7.39 -22.42
C VAL A 57 12.32 8.86 -22.02
N ALA A 58 12.04 9.22 -20.76
CA ALA A 58 12.26 10.56 -20.24
C ALA A 58 13.76 10.92 -20.23
N MET A 59 14.62 10.03 -19.75
CA MET A 59 16.08 10.20 -19.77
C MET A 59 16.60 10.37 -21.19
N HIS A 60 16.20 9.48 -22.11
CA HIS A 60 16.60 9.55 -23.52
C HIS A 60 16.22 10.90 -24.14
N SER A 61 15.01 11.38 -23.86
CA SER A 61 14.50 12.67 -24.35
C SER A 61 15.26 13.86 -23.75
N LEU A 62 15.65 13.79 -22.48
CA LEU A 62 16.43 14.84 -21.81
C LEU A 62 17.87 14.91 -22.34
N ILE A 63 18.47 13.78 -22.68
CA ILE A 63 19.84 13.69 -23.21
C ILE A 63 19.92 14.22 -24.65
N HIS A 64 18.96 13.85 -25.50
CA HIS A 64 19.01 14.20 -26.94
C HIS A 64 18.49 15.60 -27.27
N GLN A 65 17.87 16.33 -26.34
CA GLN A 65 17.40 17.68 -26.62
C GLN A 65 18.54 18.70 -26.55
N PRO A 66 18.86 19.42 -27.65
CA PRO A 66 19.86 20.49 -27.64
C PRO A 66 19.30 21.68 -26.86
N ARG A 67 19.64 21.81 -25.57
CA ARG A 67 19.16 22.90 -24.70
C ARG A 67 20.29 23.80 -24.22
N SER A 68 20.07 25.11 -24.35
CA SER A 68 20.99 26.18 -23.94
C SER A 68 21.14 26.36 -22.42
N ARG A 69 20.37 25.65 -21.59
CA ARG A 69 20.37 25.82 -20.12
C ARG A 69 20.72 24.51 -19.41
N LEU A 70 22.02 24.28 -19.25
CA LEU A 70 22.61 23.10 -18.63
C LEU A 70 22.01 22.78 -17.25
N ILE A 71 21.89 23.78 -16.37
CA ILE A 71 21.47 23.61 -14.96
C ILE A 71 20.06 23.03 -14.84
N ARG A 72 19.10 23.51 -15.64
CA ARG A 72 17.71 23.03 -15.59
C ARG A 72 17.62 21.56 -15.98
N THR A 73 18.37 21.13 -16.99
CA THR A 73 18.39 19.73 -17.42
C THR A 73 18.98 18.84 -16.34
N TRP A 74 20.08 19.26 -15.69
CA TRP A 74 20.66 18.53 -14.58
C TRP A 74 19.71 18.38 -13.38
N LEU A 75 18.98 19.43 -13.02
CA LEU A 75 17.98 19.35 -11.95
C LEU A 75 16.84 18.37 -12.28
N LEU A 76 16.38 18.35 -13.54
CA LEU A 76 15.36 17.40 -13.98
C LEU A 76 15.86 15.96 -13.95
N ILE A 77 17.08 15.72 -14.44
CA ILE A 77 17.72 14.40 -14.40
C ILE A 77 17.90 13.96 -12.94
N ALA A 78 18.43 14.83 -12.07
CA ALA A 78 18.63 14.51 -10.65
C ALA A 78 17.30 14.16 -9.96
N SER A 79 16.24 14.91 -10.22
CA SER A 79 14.91 14.61 -9.71
C SER A 79 14.35 13.28 -10.23
N LEU A 80 14.55 12.98 -11.52
CA LEU A 80 14.12 11.72 -12.13
C LEU A 80 14.88 10.52 -11.54
N VAL A 81 16.19 10.66 -11.34
CA VAL A 81 17.02 9.62 -10.69
C VAL A 81 16.60 9.42 -9.24
N LEU A 82 16.35 10.50 -8.49
CA LEU A 82 15.92 10.40 -7.10
C LEU A 82 14.57 9.69 -6.97
N THR A 83 13.59 10.06 -7.80
CA THR A 83 12.29 9.37 -7.82
C THR A 83 12.43 7.91 -8.24
N PHE A 84 13.28 7.62 -9.22
CA PHE A 84 13.56 6.26 -9.66
C PHE A 84 14.15 5.39 -8.54
N LEU A 85 15.13 5.91 -7.80
CA LEU A 85 15.73 5.21 -6.67
C LEU A 85 14.70 4.97 -5.55
N ALA A 86 13.87 5.96 -5.23
CA ALA A 86 12.84 5.84 -4.20
C ALA A 86 11.78 4.78 -4.55
N VAL A 87 11.34 4.72 -5.81
CA VAL A 87 10.39 3.70 -6.27
C VAL A 87 11.04 2.32 -6.28
N THR A 88 12.28 2.20 -6.79
CA THR A 88 13.02 0.93 -6.85
C THR A 88 13.26 0.34 -5.48
N THR A 89 13.69 1.16 -4.52
CA THR A 89 13.90 0.74 -3.12
C THR A 89 12.62 0.33 -2.43
N SER A 90 11.49 0.96 -2.76
CA SER A 90 10.18 0.53 -2.27
C SER A 90 9.82 -0.85 -2.78
N CYS A 91 9.77 -1.03 -4.11
CA CYS A 91 9.40 -2.30 -4.73
C CYS A 91 10.34 -3.44 -4.29
N GLY A 92 11.64 -3.15 -4.14
CA GLY A 92 12.61 -4.11 -3.61
C GLY A 92 12.35 -4.49 -2.14
N ALA A 93 11.88 -3.56 -1.31
CA ALA A 93 11.52 -3.84 0.08
C ALA A 93 10.27 -4.73 0.16
N ASP A 94 9.25 -4.47 -0.65
CA ASP A 94 8.00 -5.25 -0.68
C ASP A 94 8.29 -6.70 -1.11
N LEU A 95 9.12 -6.89 -2.15
CA LEU A 95 9.56 -8.21 -2.57
C LEU A 95 10.43 -8.92 -1.52
N ALA A 96 11.33 -8.18 -0.85
CA ALA A 96 12.17 -8.73 0.21
C ALA A 96 11.35 -9.18 1.43
N LEU A 97 10.30 -8.43 1.78
CA LEU A 97 9.37 -8.81 2.84
C LEU A 97 8.59 -10.08 2.47
N LEU A 98 8.04 -10.16 1.26
CA LEU A 98 7.37 -11.37 0.78
C LEU A 98 8.29 -12.60 0.83
N LEU A 99 9.51 -12.46 0.31
CA LEU A 99 10.52 -13.53 0.34
C LEU A 99 10.89 -13.90 1.77
N SER A 100 11.06 -12.92 2.65
CA SER A 100 11.33 -13.14 4.06
C SER A 100 10.19 -13.93 4.72
N THR A 101 8.93 -13.53 4.52
CA THR A 101 7.76 -14.23 5.06
C THR A 101 7.68 -15.68 4.59
N ILE A 102 7.89 -15.92 3.29
CA ILE A 102 7.91 -17.29 2.73
C ILE A 102 9.07 -18.08 3.36
N GLN A 103 10.26 -17.49 3.42
CA GLN A 103 11.45 -18.16 3.93
C GLN A 103 11.35 -18.47 5.41
N THR A 104 10.87 -17.55 6.25
CA THR A 104 10.77 -17.74 7.70
C THR A 104 9.65 -18.70 8.05
N HIS A 105 8.44 -18.53 7.50
CA HIS A 105 7.28 -19.30 7.95
C HIS A 105 7.10 -20.64 7.23
N PHE A 106 7.53 -20.75 5.97
CA PHE A 106 7.34 -21.97 5.18
C PHE A 106 8.60 -22.82 5.04
N ILE A 107 9.76 -22.20 4.88
CA ILE A 107 11.00 -22.93 4.58
C ILE A 107 11.81 -23.23 5.85
N ALA A 108 12.18 -22.21 6.62
CA ALA A 108 13.06 -22.34 7.77
C ALA A 108 12.42 -23.17 8.90
N ASN A 109 11.12 -23.01 9.09
CA ASN A 109 10.35 -23.71 10.13
C ASN A 109 9.67 -25.00 9.62
N ALA A 110 10.04 -25.52 8.45
CA ALA A 110 9.42 -26.72 7.88
C ALA A 110 9.58 -27.98 8.74
N HIS A 111 10.58 -28.00 9.63
CA HIS A 111 10.86 -29.11 10.55
C HIS A 111 9.99 -29.09 11.81
N LEU A 112 9.32 -27.97 12.11
CA LEU A 112 8.45 -27.84 13.27
C LEU A 112 7.06 -28.45 12.98
N PRO A 113 6.38 -28.98 14.01
CA PRO A 113 5.02 -29.45 13.85
C PRO A 113 4.08 -28.29 13.47
N LEU A 114 3.00 -28.62 12.77
CA LEU A 114 2.15 -27.62 12.09
C LEU A 114 1.53 -26.61 13.06
N ASP A 115 1.13 -27.06 14.24
CA ASP A 115 0.61 -26.24 15.33
C ASP A 115 1.60 -25.16 15.78
N GLU A 116 2.89 -25.51 15.94
CA GLU A 116 3.92 -24.55 16.31
C GLU A 116 4.20 -23.56 15.16
N ARG A 117 4.17 -24.03 13.91
CA ARG A 117 4.33 -23.17 12.73
C ARG A 117 3.21 -22.15 12.61
N VAL A 118 1.97 -22.58 12.82
CA VAL A 118 0.79 -21.73 12.82
C VAL A 118 0.86 -20.74 13.97
N THR A 119 1.21 -21.21 15.17
CA THR A 119 1.37 -20.34 16.33
C THR A 119 2.44 -19.29 16.07
N ARG A 120 3.60 -19.65 15.52
CA ARG A 120 4.65 -18.69 15.12
C ARG A 120 4.26 -17.81 13.94
N TYR A 121 3.33 -18.21 13.08
CA TYR A 121 2.80 -17.35 12.04
C TYR A 121 1.97 -16.23 12.65
N PHE A 122 1.03 -16.57 13.53
CA PHE A 122 0.14 -15.61 14.17
C PHE A 122 0.84 -14.81 15.27
N SER A 123 1.66 -15.42 16.13
CA SER A 123 2.45 -14.73 17.17
C SER A 123 3.65 -13.98 16.57
N GLY A 124 4.24 -14.52 15.50
CA GLY A 124 5.25 -13.82 14.72
C GLY A 124 4.68 -12.62 14.00
N SER A 125 3.41 -12.65 13.58
CA SER A 125 2.73 -11.45 13.06
C SER A 125 2.63 -10.33 14.10
N GLU A 126 2.65 -10.65 15.39
CA GLU A 126 2.73 -9.66 16.48
C GLU A 126 4.17 -9.21 16.74
N HIS A 127 5.17 -10.10 16.58
CA HIS A 127 6.60 -9.81 16.82
C HIS A 127 7.33 -9.17 15.64
N TYR A 128 6.83 -9.35 14.41
CA TYR A 128 7.01 -8.37 13.35
C TYR A 128 6.07 -7.19 13.63
N SER A 129 6.18 -6.60 14.83
CA SER A 129 5.81 -5.22 15.09
C SER A 129 6.77 -4.34 14.27
N LEU A 130 6.64 -4.44 12.96
CA LEU A 130 6.85 -3.31 12.08
C LEU A 130 6.08 -2.17 12.75
N PRO A 131 6.81 -1.22 13.37
CA PRO A 131 6.31 -0.40 14.49
C PRO A 131 4.95 0.14 14.08
N GLY A 132 3.88 -0.08 14.85
CA GLY A 132 2.46 -0.05 14.44
C GLY A 132 2.04 0.97 13.35
N VAL A 133 2.72 2.11 13.30
CA VAL A 133 2.89 2.97 12.12
C VAL A 133 2.89 2.20 10.80
N LEU A 134 3.64 1.11 10.68
CA LEU A 134 3.91 0.44 9.44
C LEU A 134 2.83 -0.57 9.05
N ARG A 135 2.16 -1.16 10.04
CA ARG A 135 0.89 -1.86 9.82
C ARG A 135 -0.19 -0.88 9.36
N VAL A 136 -0.22 0.34 9.92
CA VAL A 136 -1.14 1.40 9.47
C VAL A 136 -0.78 1.90 8.05
N ILE A 137 0.52 1.98 7.72
CA ILE A 137 1.04 2.32 6.38
C ILE A 137 0.67 1.27 5.33
N VAL A 138 0.77 -0.02 5.65
CA VAL A 138 0.49 -1.11 4.70
C VAL A 138 -1.00 -1.47 4.65
N SER A 139 -1.75 -1.33 5.76
CA SER A 139 -3.18 -1.67 5.83
C SER A 139 -4.12 -0.53 5.43
N THR A 140 -3.63 0.70 5.25
CA THR A 140 -4.42 1.74 4.60
C THR A 140 -4.53 1.39 3.13
N ASN A 141 -5.57 0.61 2.82
CA ASN A 141 -6.11 0.27 1.50
C ASN A 141 -5.58 1.24 0.43
N GLY A 142 -4.81 0.74 -0.55
CA GLY A 142 -3.99 1.49 -1.52
C GLY A 142 -4.61 2.71 -2.24
N ASN A 143 -5.86 3.06 -1.96
CA ASN A 143 -6.56 4.30 -2.31
C ASN A 143 -5.97 5.57 -1.67
N THR A 144 -5.25 5.45 -0.56
CA THR A 144 -4.56 6.59 0.05
C THR A 144 -3.07 6.56 -0.24
N GLY A 145 -2.55 5.60 -1.01
CA GLY A 145 -1.14 5.41 -1.41
C GLY A 145 -0.11 5.83 -0.36
N LEU A 146 -0.38 5.45 0.89
CA LEU A 146 0.48 5.65 2.04
C LEU A 146 1.70 4.73 1.92
N VAL A 147 2.46 4.77 0.82
CA VAL A 147 3.70 4.03 0.70
C VAL A 147 4.80 4.86 1.35
N VAL A 148 4.72 5.01 2.67
CA VAL A 148 5.82 5.52 3.48
C VAL A 148 6.82 4.37 3.62
N THR A 149 7.75 4.30 2.67
CA THR A 149 8.83 3.32 2.70
C THR A 149 9.68 3.52 3.97
N TYR A 150 9.83 2.43 4.71
CA TYR A 150 10.61 2.10 5.91
C TYR A 150 11.89 2.90 6.25
N LYS A 151 12.43 3.73 5.35
CA LYS A 151 13.64 4.52 5.57
C LYS A 151 13.44 6.04 5.58
N CYS A 152 12.27 6.56 5.22
CA CYS A 152 11.99 8.00 5.29
C CYS A 152 10.53 8.28 5.69
N PRO A 153 10.19 8.32 6.99
CA PRO A 153 8.87 8.74 7.45
C PRO A 153 8.51 10.18 7.06
N PHE A 154 9.49 10.96 6.57
CA PHE A 154 9.34 12.38 6.26
C PHE A 154 9.09 12.71 4.80
N LEU A 155 9.13 11.75 3.87
CA LEU A 155 8.92 12.04 2.44
C LEU A 155 7.65 11.36 1.91
N PRO A 156 6.47 11.99 2.06
CA PRO A 156 5.25 11.50 1.42
C PRO A 156 5.43 11.56 -0.10
N LYS A 157 5.53 10.38 -0.71
CA LYS A 157 5.80 10.21 -2.14
C LYS A 157 4.81 10.96 -3.03
N PHE A 158 3.55 11.08 -2.59
CA PHE A 158 2.55 11.88 -3.28
C PHE A 158 2.91 13.35 -3.34
N ILE A 159 3.33 13.98 -2.23
CA ILE A 159 3.67 15.40 -2.25
C ILE A 159 4.82 15.65 -3.22
N VAL A 160 5.82 14.77 -3.25
CA VAL A 160 6.93 14.89 -4.20
C VAL A 160 6.43 14.74 -5.63
N ASN A 161 5.59 13.74 -5.91
CA ASN A 161 5.00 13.57 -7.23
C ASN A 161 4.17 14.78 -7.66
N ASP A 162 3.31 15.29 -6.78
CA ASP A 162 2.44 16.44 -7.02
C ASP A 162 3.26 17.71 -7.27
N ILE A 163 4.27 17.96 -6.44
CA ILE A 163 5.22 19.08 -6.63
C ILE A 163 5.89 18.96 -8.00
N LEU A 164 6.34 17.77 -8.38
CA LEU A 164 6.99 17.55 -9.68
C LEU A 164 6.01 17.68 -10.85
N ALA A 165 4.76 17.26 -10.70
CA ALA A 165 3.73 17.42 -11.72
C ALA A 165 3.39 18.91 -11.93
N VAL A 166 3.16 19.64 -10.84
CA VAL A 166 2.88 21.07 -10.85
C VAL A 166 4.07 21.87 -11.37
N TRP A 167 5.28 21.52 -10.95
CA TRP A 167 6.51 22.13 -11.47
C TRP A 167 6.62 21.92 -12.99
N ARG A 168 6.41 20.69 -13.47
CA ARG A 168 6.43 20.38 -14.91
C ARG A 168 5.39 21.21 -15.67
N ALA A 169 4.15 21.23 -15.20
CA ALA A 169 3.05 21.98 -15.80
C ALA A 169 3.31 23.50 -15.84
N LEU A 170 3.78 24.09 -14.74
CA LEU A 170 4.10 25.52 -14.70
C LEU A 170 5.33 25.88 -15.55
N SER A 171 6.25 24.93 -15.73
CA SER A 171 7.43 25.14 -16.55
C SER A 171 7.13 25.15 -18.05
N THR A 172 6.01 24.55 -18.48
CA THR A 172 5.51 24.55 -19.87
C THR A 172 4.43 25.60 -20.11
N TRP A 173 3.80 26.12 -19.07
CA TRP A 173 2.73 27.11 -19.21
C TRP A 173 3.24 28.53 -19.47
N HIS A 174 2.76 29.13 -20.57
CA HIS A 174 3.20 30.46 -21.06
C HIS A 174 2.09 31.54 -21.02
N SER A 175 0.90 31.26 -20.49
CA SER A 175 -0.19 32.25 -20.43
C SER A 175 -0.03 33.25 -19.29
N GLY A 176 -0.58 34.48 -19.45
CA GLY A 176 -0.60 35.52 -18.40
C GLY A 176 -1.27 35.10 -17.09
N TRP A 177 -2.10 34.04 -17.13
CA TRP A 177 -2.76 33.45 -15.96
C TRP A 177 -1.87 32.50 -15.15
N LYS A 178 -0.58 32.40 -15.49
CA LYS A 178 0.38 31.49 -14.86
C LYS A 178 0.42 31.62 -13.32
N ILE A 179 0.37 32.84 -12.81
CA ILE A 179 0.44 33.10 -11.36
C ILE A 179 -0.81 32.56 -10.66
N SER A 180 -1.99 32.83 -11.22
CA SER A 180 -3.26 32.37 -10.65
C SER A 180 -3.35 30.84 -10.65
N ILE A 181 -3.07 30.20 -11.78
CA ILE A 181 -3.09 28.73 -11.90
C ILE A 181 -2.02 28.09 -11.01
N GLY A 182 -0.82 28.68 -10.97
CA GLY A 182 0.25 28.23 -10.07
C GLY A 182 -0.17 28.31 -8.60
N SER A 183 -0.77 29.41 -8.19
CA SER A 183 -1.28 29.59 -6.83
C SER A 183 -2.34 28.53 -6.49
N SER A 184 -3.29 28.27 -7.37
CA SER A 184 -4.31 27.22 -7.17
C SER A 184 -3.69 25.83 -7.04
N LEU A 185 -2.69 25.49 -7.87
CA LEU A 185 -1.97 24.22 -7.79
C LEU A 185 -1.17 24.08 -6.50
N PHE A 186 -0.45 25.12 -6.08
CA PHE A 186 0.28 25.11 -4.81
C PHE A 186 -0.67 25.03 -3.62
N MET A 187 -1.85 25.66 -3.68
CA MET A 187 -2.89 25.55 -2.67
C MET A 187 -3.38 24.10 -2.55
N LEU A 188 -3.63 23.41 -3.67
CA LEU A 188 -4.02 21.98 -3.65
C LEU A 188 -2.93 21.10 -3.02
N ILE A 189 -1.65 21.29 -3.41
CA ILE A 189 -0.52 20.57 -2.83
C ILE A 189 -0.42 20.84 -1.33
N TYR A 190 -0.54 22.11 -0.92
CA TYR A 190 -0.45 22.51 0.47
C TYR A 190 -1.53 21.85 1.32
N TRP A 191 -2.79 21.86 0.87
CA TRP A 191 -3.89 21.21 1.58
C TRP A 191 -3.76 19.68 1.61
N SER A 192 -3.36 19.08 0.48
CA SER A 192 -3.06 17.64 0.42
C SER A 192 -1.99 17.29 1.46
N GLY A 193 -0.87 18.02 1.47
CA GLY A 193 0.23 17.79 2.39
C GLY A 193 -0.09 18.04 3.86
N GLY A 194 -0.89 19.07 4.14
CA GLY A 194 -1.36 19.38 5.50
C GLY A 194 -2.26 18.29 6.06
N LEU A 195 -3.25 17.83 5.28
CA LEU A 195 -4.12 16.72 5.67
C LEU A 195 -3.33 15.43 5.88
N TRP A 196 -2.37 15.17 4.99
CA TRP A 196 -1.42 14.07 5.12
C TRP A 196 -0.67 14.08 6.44
N PHE A 197 -0.07 15.22 6.77
CA PHE A 197 0.69 15.36 8.01
C PHE A 197 -0.17 15.11 9.26
N VAL A 198 -1.40 15.61 9.26
CA VAL A 198 -2.37 15.36 10.36
C VAL A 198 -2.71 13.87 10.46
N THR A 199 -2.98 13.19 9.33
CA THR A 199 -3.28 11.75 9.35
C THR A 199 -2.11 10.92 9.90
N ILE A 200 -0.87 11.28 9.56
CA ILE A 200 0.32 10.61 10.10
C ILE A 200 0.41 10.81 11.62
N ILE A 201 0.19 12.03 12.13
CA ILE A 201 0.20 12.29 13.57
C ILE A 201 -0.87 11.47 14.29
N MET A 202 -2.10 11.41 13.75
CA MET A 202 -3.19 10.63 14.36
C MET A 202 -2.86 9.14 14.37
N ALA A 203 -2.32 8.61 13.27
CA ALA A 203 -1.88 7.22 13.18
C ALA A 203 -0.74 6.89 14.16
N LEU A 204 0.16 7.85 14.41
CA LEU A 204 1.24 7.70 15.39
C LEU A 204 0.76 7.74 16.84
N GLN A 205 -0.33 8.45 17.12
CA GLN A 205 -0.87 8.60 18.48
C GLN A 205 -1.61 7.35 18.94
N ASP A 206 -2.48 6.77 18.11
CA ASP A 206 -3.31 5.60 18.46
C ASP A 206 -3.32 4.54 17.35
N PRO A 207 -2.22 3.79 17.15
CA PRO A 207 -2.09 2.86 16.03
C PRO A 207 -3.16 1.77 16.03
N GLU A 208 -3.62 1.32 17.21
CA GLU A 208 -4.66 0.30 17.33
C GLU A 208 -6.00 0.79 16.79
N LYS A 209 -6.36 2.04 17.09
CA LYS A 209 -7.65 2.64 16.70
C LYS A 209 -7.80 2.80 15.19
N TYR A 210 -6.70 3.04 14.48
CA TYR A 210 -6.69 3.33 13.04
C TYR A 210 -6.25 2.15 12.17
N SER A 211 -6.10 0.95 12.75
CA SER A 211 -5.53 -0.22 12.06
C SER A 211 -6.53 -1.15 11.37
N PHE A 212 -7.83 -1.07 11.65
CA PHE A 212 -8.79 -2.03 11.09
C PHE A 212 -10.13 -1.38 10.72
N ALA A 213 -10.46 -1.48 9.43
CA ALA A 213 -11.70 -1.07 8.77
C ALA A 213 -12.00 0.44 8.85
N ALA A 214 -11.68 1.14 7.77
CA ALA A 214 -12.06 2.52 7.54
C ALA A 214 -13.60 2.67 7.54
N ASP A 215 -14.17 2.89 8.72
CA ASP A 215 -15.53 3.38 8.83
C ASP A 215 -15.60 4.72 8.07
N PRO A 216 -16.48 4.89 7.07
CA PRO A 216 -16.66 6.17 6.39
C PRO A 216 -17.09 7.31 7.35
N SER A 217 -17.54 6.97 8.56
CA SER A 217 -17.80 7.92 9.62
C SER A 217 -16.53 8.43 10.32
N ASP A 218 -15.42 7.68 10.26
CA ASP A 218 -14.18 8.01 10.93
C ASP A 218 -13.53 9.26 10.32
N PRO A 219 -13.23 10.29 11.12
CA PRO A 219 -12.48 11.47 10.66
C PRO A 219 -11.16 11.11 9.95
N PHE A 220 -10.45 10.07 10.38
CA PHE A 220 -9.21 9.64 9.73
C PHE A 220 -9.43 9.24 8.27
N SER A 221 -10.43 8.39 8.01
CA SER A 221 -10.81 7.94 6.66
C SER A 221 -11.19 9.11 5.75
N ARG A 222 -11.94 10.08 6.29
CA ARG A 222 -12.35 11.29 5.53
C ARG A 222 -11.18 12.19 5.19
N MET A 223 -10.28 12.43 6.13
CA MET A 223 -9.09 13.26 5.91
C MET A 223 -8.13 12.62 4.91
N SER A 224 -7.87 11.32 5.07
CA SER A 224 -6.98 10.58 4.16
C SER A 224 -7.57 10.52 2.75
N SER A 225 -8.89 10.28 2.65
CA SER A 225 -9.61 10.38 1.37
C SER A 225 -9.45 11.78 0.77
N ALA A 226 -9.80 12.84 1.51
CA ALA A 226 -9.71 14.22 1.02
C ALA A 226 -8.30 14.60 0.54
N ALA A 227 -7.26 14.16 1.25
CA ALA A 227 -5.87 14.33 0.82
C ALA A 227 -5.60 13.64 -0.53
N SER A 228 -6.10 12.42 -0.72
CA SER A 228 -6.03 11.68 -1.99
C SER A 228 -6.77 12.43 -3.11
N TRP A 229 -8.00 12.90 -2.89
CA TRP A 229 -8.76 13.69 -3.89
C TRP A 229 -8.01 14.95 -4.32
N LEU A 230 -7.40 15.68 -3.39
CA LEU A 230 -6.63 16.89 -3.68
C LEU A 230 -5.36 16.58 -4.49
N SER A 231 -4.65 15.51 -4.14
CA SER A 231 -3.47 15.03 -4.89
C SER A 231 -3.83 14.61 -6.31
N ILE A 232 -4.93 13.86 -6.47
CA ILE A 232 -5.47 13.47 -7.79
C ILE A 232 -5.85 14.71 -8.58
N ALA A 233 -6.55 15.67 -7.98
CA ALA A 233 -6.94 16.91 -8.65
C ALA A 233 -5.71 17.74 -9.10
N ALA A 234 -4.68 17.84 -8.26
CA ALA A 234 -3.44 18.54 -8.60
C ALA A 234 -2.73 17.89 -9.79
N ASN A 235 -2.59 16.55 -9.78
CA ASN A 235 -1.98 15.81 -10.89
C ASN A 235 -2.81 15.88 -12.17
N ALA A 236 -4.13 15.74 -12.07
CA ALA A 236 -5.04 15.81 -13.21
C ALA A 236 -4.97 17.19 -13.86
N LEU A 237 -4.99 18.27 -13.06
CA LEU A 237 -4.89 19.64 -13.56
C LEU A 237 -3.52 19.91 -14.18
N ALA A 238 -2.43 19.48 -13.54
CA ALA A 238 -1.09 19.57 -14.10
C ALA A 238 -0.97 18.82 -15.45
N THR A 239 -1.55 17.63 -15.54
CA THR A 239 -1.58 16.82 -16.76
C THR A 239 -2.40 17.49 -17.86
N ALA A 240 -3.59 18.01 -17.52
CA ALA A 240 -4.43 18.76 -18.46
C ALA A 240 -3.71 19.99 -19.00
N MET A 241 -2.97 20.73 -18.16
CA MET A 241 -2.15 21.86 -18.60
C MET A 241 -1.06 21.45 -19.59
N MET A 242 -0.35 20.35 -19.31
CA MET A 242 0.67 19.82 -20.21
C MET A 242 0.05 19.35 -21.54
N ALA A 243 -1.08 18.63 -21.49
CA ALA A 243 -1.81 18.18 -22.66
C ALA A 243 -2.32 19.34 -23.52
N TYR A 244 -2.88 20.38 -22.89
CA TYR A 244 -3.32 21.59 -23.57
C TYR A 244 -2.15 22.33 -24.23
N THR A 245 -1.04 22.48 -23.51
CA THR A 245 0.17 23.11 -24.05
C THR A 245 0.69 22.32 -25.25
N ALA A 246 0.74 20.99 -25.13
CA ALA A 246 1.11 20.09 -26.22
C ALA A 246 0.15 20.23 -27.41
N HIS A 247 -1.16 20.31 -27.18
CA HIS A 247 -2.16 20.47 -28.24
C HIS A 247 -1.94 21.76 -29.03
N ILE A 248 -1.75 22.90 -28.35
CA ILE A 248 -1.46 24.19 -28.99
C ILE A 248 -0.19 24.12 -29.84
N HIS A 249 0.87 23.49 -29.34
CA HIS A 249 2.15 23.41 -30.05
C HIS A 249 2.16 22.32 -31.13
N SER A 250 1.33 21.27 -31.01
CA SER A 250 1.22 20.16 -31.96
C SER A 250 0.60 20.56 -33.30
N TYR A 251 -0.01 21.75 -33.39
CA TYR A 251 -0.37 22.36 -34.67
C TYR A 251 0.87 22.62 -35.57
N LEU A 252 2.08 22.55 -35.02
CA LEU A 252 3.34 22.70 -35.75
C LEU A 252 4.14 21.39 -35.97
N ASP A 253 3.83 20.28 -35.28
CA ASP A 253 4.57 19.00 -35.40
C ASP A 253 3.64 17.79 -35.17
N THR A 254 3.00 17.32 -36.25
CA THR A 254 1.85 16.41 -36.22
C THR A 254 2.17 14.92 -36.01
N VAL A 255 3.42 14.46 -36.15
CA VAL A 255 3.69 13.01 -36.26
C VAL A 255 4.23 12.38 -34.96
N LEU A 256 5.10 13.06 -34.21
CA LEU A 256 5.75 12.48 -33.02
C LEU A 256 4.92 12.62 -31.74
N PHE A 257 4.20 13.73 -31.58
CA PHE A 257 3.41 13.97 -30.36
C PHE A 257 2.20 13.05 -30.25
N SER A 258 1.60 12.66 -31.39
CA SER A 258 0.48 11.71 -31.44
C SER A 258 0.85 10.38 -30.78
N SER A 259 2.04 9.84 -31.02
CA SER A 259 2.42 8.53 -30.45
C SER A 259 2.56 8.55 -28.92
N VAL A 260 3.15 9.60 -28.34
CA VAL A 260 3.39 9.65 -26.89
C VAL A 260 2.12 9.94 -26.10
N THR A 261 1.26 10.86 -26.57
CA THR A 261 -0.04 11.09 -25.92
C THR A 261 -0.97 9.88 -26.06
N THR A 262 -0.92 9.17 -27.19
CA THR A 262 -1.68 7.92 -27.36
C THR A 262 -1.19 6.85 -26.39
N VAL A 263 0.12 6.72 -26.18
CA VAL A 263 0.69 5.79 -25.18
C VAL A 263 0.28 6.20 -23.76
N LEU A 264 0.37 7.49 -23.41
CA LEU A 264 -0.02 7.96 -22.07
C LEU A 264 -1.53 7.78 -21.81
N VAL A 265 -2.39 8.11 -22.78
CA VAL A 265 -3.84 7.90 -22.66
C VAL A 265 -4.18 6.41 -22.64
N ALA A 266 -3.54 5.61 -23.49
CA ALA A 266 -3.70 4.16 -23.53
C ALA A 266 -3.16 3.46 -22.27
N MET A 267 -2.29 4.09 -21.49
CA MET A 267 -1.78 3.54 -20.22
C MET A 267 -2.54 4.05 -19.01
N TYR A 268 -2.90 5.33 -18.98
CA TYR A 268 -3.57 5.95 -17.85
C TYR A 268 -4.99 5.41 -17.68
N VAL A 269 -5.72 5.15 -18.78
CA VAL A 269 -7.08 4.59 -18.72
C VAL A 269 -7.10 3.18 -18.13
N PRO A 270 -6.32 2.18 -18.61
CA PRO A 270 -6.29 0.88 -17.97
C PRO A 270 -5.70 0.90 -16.56
N LEU A 271 -4.73 1.76 -16.24
CA LEU A 271 -4.24 1.93 -14.86
C LEU A 271 -5.35 2.43 -13.94
N LEU A 272 -6.12 3.43 -14.38
CA LEU A 272 -7.22 4.01 -13.62
C LEU A 272 -8.39 3.03 -13.52
N VAL A 273 -8.66 2.24 -14.57
CA VAL A 273 -9.62 1.13 -14.52
C VAL A 273 -9.14 0.06 -13.55
N ILE A 274 -7.86 -0.32 -13.51
CA ILE A 274 -7.35 -1.30 -12.55
C ILE A 274 -7.48 -0.76 -11.12
N ILE A 275 -7.12 0.49 -10.88
CA ILE A 275 -7.25 1.14 -9.56
C ILE A 275 -8.72 1.20 -9.14
N VAL A 276 -9.63 1.60 -10.03
CA VAL A 276 -11.06 1.71 -9.69
C VAL A 276 -11.72 0.33 -9.56
N HIS A 277 -11.46 -0.62 -10.45
CA HIS A 277 -12.14 -1.91 -10.44
C HIS A 277 -11.55 -2.89 -9.42
N TYR A 278 -10.22 -2.98 -9.32
CA TYR A 278 -9.56 -3.88 -8.38
C TYR A 278 -9.36 -3.24 -7.00
N GLY A 279 -9.20 -1.92 -6.91
CA GLY A 279 -9.17 -1.21 -5.63
C GLY A 279 -10.50 -1.25 -4.88
N TYR A 280 -11.64 -1.23 -5.59
CA TYR A 280 -12.96 -1.46 -4.98
C TYR A 280 -13.20 -2.93 -4.60
N SER A 281 -12.69 -3.88 -5.39
CA SER A 281 -12.83 -5.32 -5.11
C SER A 281 -12.01 -5.76 -3.88
N MET A 282 -10.90 -5.10 -3.57
CA MET A 282 -10.19 -5.31 -2.29
C MET A 282 -10.94 -4.77 -1.06
N GLY A 283 -11.91 -3.86 -1.28
CA GLY A 283 -12.85 -3.40 -0.27
C GLY A 283 -14.05 -4.33 -0.07
N GLU A 284 -14.22 -5.34 -0.94
CA GLU A 284 -15.16 -6.43 -0.73
C GLU A 284 -14.59 -7.27 0.41
N ARG A 285 -15.01 -6.88 1.62
CA ARG A 285 -14.64 -7.46 2.89
C ARG A 285 -14.59 -8.97 2.72
N ILE A 286 -13.39 -9.55 2.81
CA ILE A 286 -13.29 -10.86 3.43
C ILE A 286 -13.89 -10.59 4.81
N SER A 287 -15.17 -10.91 4.97
CA SER A 287 -15.71 -11.16 6.29
C SER A 287 -14.85 -12.31 6.76
N VAL A 288 -13.76 -11.96 7.44
CA VAL A 288 -13.08 -12.86 8.34
C VAL A 288 -14.18 -13.15 9.34
N ARG A 289 -14.98 -14.17 9.02
CA ARG A 289 -15.84 -14.82 9.98
C ARG A 289 -14.84 -15.12 11.08
N PRO A 290 -14.93 -14.45 12.24
CA PRO A 290 -13.92 -14.62 13.27
C PRO A 290 -13.73 -16.11 13.40
N PRO A 291 -12.49 -16.63 13.17
CA PRO A 291 -12.25 -18.06 13.23
C PRO A 291 -12.89 -18.47 14.52
N TYR A 292 -13.85 -19.39 14.40
CA TYR A 292 -14.79 -19.76 15.44
C TYR A 292 -14.24 -19.34 16.78
N SER A 293 -14.94 -18.47 17.50
CA SER A 293 -14.83 -18.51 18.95
C SER A 293 -15.27 -19.93 19.33
N ALA A 294 -14.39 -20.90 19.12
CA ALA A 294 -14.20 -22.01 19.99
C ALA A 294 -13.88 -21.29 21.30
N SER A 295 -14.95 -20.85 21.99
CA SER A 295 -15.09 -21.24 23.36
C SER A 295 -14.72 -22.70 23.33
N ILE A 296 -13.47 -22.98 23.68
CA ILE A 296 -13.10 -24.24 24.27
C ILE A 296 -14.11 -24.32 25.40
N ILE A 297 -15.24 -24.96 25.12
CA ILE A 297 -16.13 -25.45 26.14
C ILE A 297 -15.24 -26.51 26.76
N VAL A 298 -14.42 -26.08 27.72
CA VAL A 298 -13.76 -26.96 28.66
C VAL A 298 -14.94 -27.73 29.23
N ALA A 299 -15.05 -29.00 28.84
CA ALA A 299 -16.13 -29.85 29.28
C ALA A 299 -16.21 -29.73 30.80
N ASP A 300 -17.37 -29.27 31.22
CA ASP A 300 -17.76 -28.96 32.59
C ASP A 300 -17.36 -30.09 33.54
N GLY A 301 -16.55 -29.77 34.54
CA GLY A 301 -16.04 -30.77 35.49
C GLY A 301 -15.03 -30.26 36.51
N ALA A 302 -14.45 -29.07 36.34
CA ALA A 302 -13.59 -28.46 37.35
C ALA A 302 -13.94 -26.98 37.54
N ASP A 303 -14.18 -26.63 38.81
CA ASP A 303 -14.63 -25.33 39.31
C ASP A 303 -14.14 -24.12 38.51
N GLN A 304 -15.11 -23.50 37.84
CA GLN A 304 -15.01 -22.26 37.08
C GLN A 304 -14.86 -21.05 38.01
N LYS A 305 -13.75 -20.95 38.74
CA LYS A 305 -13.44 -19.75 39.55
C LYS A 305 -12.13 -19.05 39.23
N ASP A 306 -11.20 -19.69 38.51
CA ASP A 306 -9.88 -19.12 38.25
C ASP A 306 -9.49 -19.16 36.76
N ILE A 307 -10.32 -18.62 35.86
CA ILE A 307 -9.89 -18.34 34.49
C ILE A 307 -9.56 -16.86 34.38
N LEU A 308 -8.25 -16.60 34.43
CA LEU A 308 -7.58 -15.35 34.10
C LEU A 308 -8.10 -14.80 32.76
N GLN A 309 -8.60 -13.56 32.81
CA GLN A 309 -8.67 -12.70 31.64
C GLN A 309 -7.23 -12.38 31.20
N VAL A 310 -6.83 -12.90 30.05
CA VAL A 310 -5.69 -12.42 29.26
C VAL A 310 -6.24 -11.99 27.91
#